data_AF-A0A8C7Z8A1-F1
#
_entry.id   AF-A0A8C7Z8A1-F1
#
_cell.length_a   1.000
_cell.length_b   1.000
_cell.length_c   1.000
_cell.angle_alpha   90.00
_cell.angle_beta   90.00
_cell.angle_gamma   90.00
#
_symmetry.space_group_name_H-M   'P 1'
#
loop_
_entity.id
_entity.type
_entity.pdbx_description
1 polymer ?
#
loop_
_entity_poly.entity_id
_entity_poly.type
_entity_poly.pdbx_seq_one_letter_code
_entity_poly.pdbx_strand_id
1 'polypeptide(L)'
;MTLQPKCEDVETAEGVAITVTGVAQVKVMTERELLGYACEQFLGKSVVEIKSVILQTLEGHLRAILGTLTVEQIYQDRDKFASLVREVAAPDVGRMGIEILSFTIKDVYDKVEYLSSLGKTQTAAVQRDADIGVAEAERDAGIREAECKKEMMDVKFVADTKMADSKRELEMQKASFNQEVNTKKAEAQLAYELQAAKEQQKIRLEEIEIEVVQRKKQITIEEKEIDRTEKELIATVKRPAEAEAYKMQQLAEGQKMKKVLTAQAEAEKIRCIGEAEATSIEAVGKAEAEKMRLKAEAYQQYGEAAKTALVLEALPKVCLCCHSTLILLKVIEAVSGASS
;
A
#
# COMPACT_ATOMS: atom_id res chain seq x y z
N MET A 1 17.12 43.34 109.60
CA MET A 1 17.05 44.60 108.84
C MET A 1 17.51 44.35 107.42
N THR A 2 16.92 45.02 106.43
CA THR A 2 17.31 44.89 105.03
C THR A 2 18.16 46.09 104.63
N LEU A 3 19.32 45.82 104.05
CA LEU A 3 20.29 46.79 103.56
C LEU A 3 20.47 46.59 102.05
N GLN A 4 20.72 47.68 101.33
CA GLN A 4 20.90 47.66 99.88
C GLN A 4 22.26 48.28 99.53
N PRO A 5 23.37 47.52 99.69
CA PRO A 5 24.69 48.03 99.32
C PRO A 5 24.75 48.30 97.82
N LYS A 6 25.11 49.53 97.46
CA LYS A 6 25.24 49.96 96.07
C LYS A 6 26.69 50.38 95.82
N CYS A 7 27.31 49.81 94.80
CA CYS A 7 28.63 50.24 94.35
C CYS A 7 28.52 50.74 92.92
N GLU A 8 28.73 52.04 92.75
CA GLU A 8 28.74 52.71 91.45
C GLU A 8 30.16 52.77 90.89
N ASP A 9 30.29 52.62 89.57
CA ASP A 9 31.52 52.82 88.80
C ASP A 9 32.76 52.09 89.35
N VAL A 10 32.62 50.80 89.63
CA VAL A 10 33.76 49.97 90.04
C VAL A 10 34.37 49.31 88.82
N GLU A 11 35.67 49.50 88.64
CA GLU A 11 36.45 48.81 87.61
C GLU A 11 36.67 47.35 88.02
N THR A 12 36.28 46.43 87.14
CA THR A 12 36.58 45.01 87.26
C THR A 12 38.04 44.71 86.87
N ALA A 13 38.48 43.46 87.03
CA ALA A 13 39.85 43.04 86.66
C ALA A 13 40.22 43.35 85.19
N GLU A 14 39.23 43.45 84.30
CA GLU A 14 39.40 43.77 82.87
C GLU A 14 39.23 45.26 82.56
N GLY A 15 39.05 46.12 83.56
CA GLY A 15 38.91 47.56 83.40
C GLY A 15 37.53 48.01 82.93
N VAL A 16 36.50 47.14 82.98
CA VAL A 16 35.12 47.50 82.67
C VAL A 16 34.44 48.05 83.92
N ALA A 17 33.94 49.28 83.85
CA ALA A 17 33.21 49.93 84.93
C ALA A 17 31.77 49.39 85.04
N ILE A 18 31.46 48.79 86.19
CA ILE A 18 30.14 48.18 86.46
C ILE A 18 29.55 48.79 87.72
N THR A 19 28.22 48.93 87.71
CA THR A 19 27.43 49.24 88.88
C THR A 19 26.66 48.01 89.34
N VAL A 20 26.84 47.66 90.61
CA VAL A 20 26.18 46.50 91.23
C VAL A 20 25.36 46.95 92.42
N THR A 21 24.13 46.45 92.49
CA THR A 21 23.24 46.62 93.62
C THR A 21 23.01 45.27 94.29
N GLY A 22 23.43 45.15 95.54
CA GLY A 22 23.15 43.99 96.39
C GLY A 22 21.96 44.22 97.30
N VAL A 23 21.42 43.14 97.84
CA VAL A 23 20.44 43.16 98.94
C VAL A 23 20.96 42.22 100.02
N ALA A 24 21.18 42.76 101.21
CA ALA A 24 21.65 42.03 102.37
C ALA A 24 20.57 42.05 103.46
N GLN A 25 20.26 40.87 104.01
CA GLN A 25 19.45 40.75 105.21
C GLN A 25 20.39 40.46 106.39
N VAL A 26 20.38 41.36 107.36
CA VAL A 26 21.25 41.24 108.54
C VAL A 26 20.44 41.26 109.83
N LYS A 27 20.93 40.56 110.85
CA LYS A 27 20.29 40.44 112.16
C LYS A 27 21.34 40.69 113.25
N VAL A 28 20.92 41.28 114.37
CA VAL A 28 21.79 41.42 115.55
C VAL A 28 21.90 40.06 116.24
N MET A 29 23.12 39.63 116.57
CA MET A 29 23.38 38.38 117.27
C MET A 29 22.85 38.45 118.70
N THR A 30 22.34 37.33 119.20
CA THR A 30 21.75 37.24 120.56
C THR A 30 22.67 36.57 121.58
N GLU A 31 23.85 36.12 121.16
CA GLU A 31 24.84 35.50 122.05
C GLU A 31 25.44 36.54 123.00
N ARG A 32 25.67 36.17 124.26
CA ARG A 32 26.00 37.12 125.34
C ARG A 32 27.30 37.89 125.11
N GLU A 33 28.27 37.27 124.43
CA GLU A 33 29.56 37.91 124.07
C GLU A 33 29.41 38.86 122.88
N LEU A 34 28.78 38.39 121.80
CA LEU A 34 28.60 39.15 120.55
C LEU A 34 27.59 40.29 120.67
N LEU A 35 26.57 40.11 121.52
CA LEU A 35 25.61 41.15 121.88
C LEU A 35 26.29 42.31 122.65
N GLY A 36 27.32 42.01 123.45
CA GLY A 36 28.13 43.03 124.13
C GLY A 36 28.79 43.99 123.14
N TYR A 37 29.44 43.45 122.10
CA TYR A 37 30.05 44.25 121.02
C TYR A 37 29.01 45.07 120.24
N ALA A 38 27.85 44.50 119.92
CA ALA A 38 26.77 45.23 119.27
C ALA A 38 26.25 46.38 120.14
N CYS A 39 26.06 46.14 121.44
CA CYS A 39 25.64 47.18 122.37
C CYS A 39 26.71 48.27 122.50
N GLU A 40 27.98 47.95 122.66
CA GLU A 40 29.05 48.95 122.73
C GLU A 40 29.11 49.84 121.47
N GLN A 41 28.95 49.24 120.29
CA GLN A 41 29.08 49.94 119.01
C GLN A 41 27.86 50.78 118.62
N PHE A 42 26.66 50.38 119.04
CA PHE A 42 25.39 50.94 118.57
C PHE A 42 24.51 51.57 119.66
N LEU A 43 24.83 51.40 120.95
CA LEU A 43 24.06 52.03 122.04
C LEU A 43 24.17 53.55 121.93
N GLY A 44 23.01 54.22 121.90
CA GLY A 44 22.92 55.68 121.75
C GLY A 44 22.91 56.19 120.31
N LYS A 45 23.11 55.33 119.29
CA LYS A 45 22.99 55.69 117.87
C LYS A 45 21.56 55.54 117.37
N SER A 46 21.19 56.34 116.38
CA SER A 46 19.91 56.20 115.67
C SER A 46 19.92 54.98 114.74
N VAL A 47 18.73 54.45 114.41
CA VAL A 47 18.58 53.32 113.48
C VAL A 47 19.16 53.63 112.09
N VAL A 48 19.17 54.91 111.67
CA VAL A 48 19.73 55.34 110.38
C VAL A 48 21.25 55.25 110.40
N GLU A 49 21.89 55.67 111.49
CA GLU A 49 23.35 55.57 111.66
C GLU A 49 23.81 54.11 111.73
N ILE A 50 23.07 53.26 112.46
CA ILE A 50 23.35 51.81 112.52
C ILE A 50 23.33 51.21 111.11
N LYS A 51 22.29 51.52 110.33
CA LYS A 51 22.20 51.07 108.93
C LYS A 51 23.36 51.59 108.08
N SER A 52 23.75 52.86 108.24
CA SER A 52 24.82 53.48 107.45
C SER A 52 26.17 52.83 107.70
N VAL A 53 26.52 52.54 108.97
CA VAL A 53 27.81 51.90 109.30
C VAL A 53 27.90 50.48 108.71
N ILE A 54 26.82 49.69 108.83
CA ILE A 54 26.80 48.34 108.28
C ILE A 54 26.80 48.39 106.74
N LEU A 55 26.06 49.33 106.15
CA LEU A 55 26.02 49.54 104.70
C LEU A 55 27.42 49.85 104.13
N GLN A 56 28.15 50.78 104.75
CA GLN A 56 29.51 51.14 104.31
C GLN A 56 30.48 49.96 104.35
N THR A 57 30.38 49.10 105.38
CA THR A 57 31.22 47.91 105.50
C THR A 57 30.92 46.92 104.37
N LEU A 58 29.64 46.64 104.12
CA LEU A 58 29.21 45.75 103.04
C LEU A 58 29.56 46.31 101.66
N GLU A 59 29.45 47.62 101.43
CA GLU A 59 29.86 48.28 100.19
C GLU A 59 31.38 48.24 99.99
N GLY A 60 32.17 48.34 101.07
CA GLY A 60 33.62 48.18 101.02
C GLY A 60 34.02 46.79 100.51
N HIS A 61 33.47 45.73 101.10
CA HIS A 61 33.74 44.36 100.66
C HIS A 61 33.18 44.07 99.27
N LEU A 62 31.96 44.52 98.96
CA LEU A 62 31.38 44.36 97.63
C LEU A 62 32.29 44.99 96.56
N ARG A 63 32.78 46.22 96.79
CA ARG A 63 33.72 46.91 95.90
C ARG A 63 35.04 46.17 95.77
N ALA A 64 35.60 45.66 96.87
CA ALA A 64 36.88 44.94 96.86
C ALA A 64 36.80 43.66 96.01
N ILE A 65 35.72 42.87 96.16
CA ILE A 65 35.54 41.63 95.38
C ILE A 65 35.25 41.94 93.90
N LEU A 66 34.48 42.99 93.61
CA LEU A 66 34.23 43.42 92.22
C LEU A 66 35.51 43.73 91.45
N GLY A 67 36.53 44.30 92.11
CA GLY A 67 37.82 44.57 91.49
C GLY A 67 38.66 43.33 91.15
N THR A 68 38.33 42.17 91.72
CA THR A 68 39.11 40.93 91.53
C THR A 68 38.54 39.99 90.47
N LEU A 69 37.25 40.13 90.14
CA LEU A 69 36.54 39.24 89.22
C LEU A 69 36.37 39.88 87.85
N THR A 70 36.19 39.03 86.82
CA THR A 70 35.83 39.49 85.47
C THR A 70 34.32 39.71 85.35
N VAL A 71 33.91 40.45 84.32
CA VAL A 71 32.50 40.79 84.07
C VAL A 71 31.66 39.52 83.83
N GLU A 72 32.23 38.56 83.11
CA GLU A 72 31.59 37.30 82.73
C GLU A 72 31.32 36.44 83.95
N GLN A 73 32.26 36.36 84.90
CA GLN A 73 32.10 35.59 86.13
C GLN A 73 30.99 36.17 87.01
N ILE A 74 30.91 37.50 87.11
CA ILE A 74 29.85 38.19 87.86
C ILE A 74 28.49 37.95 87.21
N TYR A 75 28.43 37.92 85.87
CA TYR A 75 27.18 37.75 85.14
C TYR A 75 26.69 36.30 85.07
N GLN A 76 27.59 35.35 84.82
CA GLN A 76 27.26 33.92 84.68
C GLN A 76 26.92 33.27 86.01
N ASP A 77 27.67 33.57 87.08
CA ASP A 77 27.57 32.88 88.38
C ASP A 77 27.30 33.87 89.53
N ARG A 78 26.13 34.52 89.50
CA ARG A 78 25.72 35.52 90.51
C ARG A 78 25.69 34.97 91.93
N ASP A 79 25.31 33.71 92.11
CA ASP A 79 25.21 33.07 93.43
C ASP A 79 26.59 32.79 94.05
N LYS A 80 27.58 32.42 93.23
CA LYS A 80 28.96 32.22 93.71
C LYS A 80 29.57 33.54 94.14
N PHE A 81 29.37 34.59 93.34
CA PHE A 81 29.80 35.94 93.70
C PHE A 81 29.14 36.43 95.00
N ALA A 82 27.82 36.25 95.14
CA ALA A 82 27.10 36.61 96.37
C ALA A 82 27.61 35.84 97.60
N SER A 83 27.95 34.56 97.44
CA SER A 83 28.51 33.72 98.51
C SER A 83 29.90 34.20 98.93
N LEU A 84 30.76 34.56 97.96
CA LEU A 84 32.10 35.08 98.23
C LEU A 84 32.05 36.41 98.99
N VAL A 85 31.18 37.33 98.61
CA VAL A 85 31.00 38.62 99.33
C VAL A 85 30.52 38.37 100.76
N ARG A 86 29.62 37.40 100.97
CA ARG A 86 29.18 37.01 102.31
C ARG A 86 30.33 36.46 103.15
N GLU A 87 31.16 35.57 102.60
CA GLU A 87 32.27 34.93 103.32
C GLU A 87 33.31 35.95 103.78
N VAL A 88 33.65 36.91 102.93
CA VAL A 88 34.63 37.96 103.24
C VAL A 88 34.06 39.00 104.20
N ALA A 89 32.78 39.34 104.09
CA ALA A 89 32.16 40.35 104.98
C ALA A 89 31.73 39.80 106.34
N ALA A 90 31.43 38.50 106.45
CA ALA A 90 30.98 37.85 107.68
C ALA A 90 31.87 38.12 108.92
N PRO A 91 33.21 37.99 108.87
CA PRO A 91 34.05 38.24 110.05
C PRO A 91 34.01 39.71 110.51
N ASP A 92 33.96 40.67 109.58
CA ASP A 92 34.01 42.10 109.91
C ASP A 92 32.68 42.61 110.48
N VAL A 93 31.54 42.18 109.92
CA VAL A 93 30.24 42.49 110.55
C VAL A 93 30.01 41.70 111.84
N GLY A 94 30.61 40.51 111.96
CA GLY A 94 30.57 39.69 113.17
C GLY A 94 31.26 40.36 114.36
N ARG A 95 32.37 41.07 114.14
CA ARG A 95 33.04 41.90 115.17
C ARG A 95 32.16 43.04 115.69
N MET A 96 31.16 43.45 114.92
CA MET A 96 30.15 44.43 115.32
C MET A 96 28.91 43.79 115.97
N GLY A 97 28.91 42.46 116.16
CA GLY A 97 27.78 41.68 116.69
C GLY A 97 26.60 41.57 115.71
N ILE A 98 26.86 41.65 114.41
CA ILE A 98 25.86 41.54 113.34
C ILE A 98 26.10 40.27 112.53
N GLU A 99 25.03 39.52 112.24
CA GLU A 99 25.04 38.34 111.40
C GLU A 99 24.38 38.61 110.04
N ILE A 100 25.01 38.13 108.96
CA ILE A 100 24.42 38.15 107.61
C ILE A 100 23.59 36.88 107.43
N LEU A 101 22.27 37.04 107.34
CA LEU A 101 21.35 35.94 107.06
C LEU A 101 21.42 35.53 105.60
N SER A 102 21.31 36.51 104.70
CA SER A 102 21.34 36.29 103.25
C SER A 102 21.96 37.49 102.54
N PHE A 103 22.66 37.22 101.45
CA PHE A 103 23.19 38.23 100.54
C PHE A 103 22.86 37.78 99.12
N THR A 104 22.20 38.64 98.35
CA THR A 104 21.81 38.37 96.96
C THR A 104 22.08 39.58 96.10
N ILE A 105 22.53 39.38 94.87
CA ILE A 105 22.67 40.46 93.90
C ILE A 105 21.32 40.74 93.26
N LYS A 106 20.92 42.02 93.26
CA LYS A 106 19.67 42.48 92.65
C LYS A 106 19.88 42.81 91.19
N ASP A 107 20.76 43.78 90.92
CA ASP A 107 20.99 44.33 89.59
C ASP A 107 22.49 44.53 89.34
N VAL A 108 22.91 44.22 88.12
CA VAL A 108 24.26 44.46 87.59
C VAL A 108 24.08 45.17 86.26
N TYR A 109 24.57 46.40 86.15
CA TYR A 109 24.49 47.17 84.92
C TYR A 109 25.80 47.90 84.65
N ASP A 110 26.12 48.04 83.38
CA ASP A 110 27.31 48.74 82.88
C ASP A 110 26.92 50.07 82.23
N LYS A 111 27.86 51.03 82.21
CA LYS A 111 27.67 52.31 81.50
C LYS A 111 28.06 52.27 80.03
N VAL A 112 28.87 51.29 79.63
CA VAL A 112 29.57 51.25 78.32
C VAL A 112 28.95 50.23 77.35
N GLU A 113 27.80 49.63 77.69
CA GLU A 113 27.08 48.66 76.84
C GLU A 113 27.90 47.40 76.43
N TYR A 114 28.96 47.09 77.19
CA TYR A 114 29.77 45.88 77.06
C TYR A 114 28.91 44.61 77.22
N LEU A 115 28.03 44.57 78.23
CA LEU A 115 27.16 43.42 78.49
C LEU A 115 26.16 43.18 77.34
N SER A 116 25.61 44.26 76.76
CA SER A 116 24.75 44.21 75.58
C SER A 116 25.49 43.67 74.37
N SER A 117 26.74 44.10 74.17
CA SER A 117 27.59 43.66 73.06
C SER A 117 27.96 42.17 73.16
N LEU A 118 28.25 41.68 74.36
CA LEU A 118 28.49 40.26 74.61
C LEU A 118 27.25 39.41 74.26
N GLY A 119 26.05 39.88 74.66
CA GLY A 119 24.77 39.24 74.32
C GLY A 119 24.49 39.19 72.81
N LYS A 120 24.82 40.27 72.08
CA LYS A 120 24.69 40.32 70.61
C LYS A 120 25.58 39.29 69.92
N THR A 121 26.84 39.15 70.34
CA THR A 121 27.77 38.15 69.77
C THR A 121 27.28 36.73 70.00
N GLN A 122 26.82 36.41 71.22
CA GLN A 122 26.30 35.08 71.55
C GLN A 122 25.03 34.77 70.75
N THR A 123 24.11 35.74 70.65
CA THR A 123 22.87 35.57 69.85
C THR A 123 23.19 35.35 68.38
N ALA A 124 24.15 36.08 67.82
CA ALA A 124 24.58 35.92 66.43
C ALA A 124 25.25 34.56 66.18
N ALA A 125 26.01 34.03 67.15
CA ALA A 125 26.60 32.69 67.06
C ALA A 125 25.52 31.61 67.04
N VAL A 126 24.57 31.65 67.99
CA VAL A 126 23.45 30.71 68.05
C VAL A 126 22.60 30.77 66.78
N GLN A 127 22.32 31.97 66.26
CA GLN A 127 21.58 32.13 65.01
C GLN A 127 22.33 31.51 63.82
N ARG A 128 23.64 31.77 63.71
CA ARG A 128 24.47 31.19 62.65
C ARG A 128 24.46 29.66 62.70
N ASP A 129 24.63 29.09 63.89
CA ASP A 129 24.64 27.62 64.05
C ASP A 129 23.27 27.02 63.72
N ALA A 130 22.18 27.71 64.08
CA ALA A 130 20.83 27.32 63.69
C ALA A 130 20.65 27.38 62.15
N ASP A 131 21.11 28.45 61.50
CA ASP A 131 21.02 28.62 60.04
C ASP A 131 21.84 27.54 59.30
N ILE A 132 23.03 27.20 59.80
CA ILE A 132 23.85 26.09 59.29
C ILE A 132 23.08 24.77 59.41
N GLY A 133 22.47 24.50 60.56
CA GLY A 133 21.67 23.29 60.77
C GLY A 133 20.46 23.18 59.83
N VAL A 134 19.77 24.29 59.57
CA VAL A 134 18.66 24.34 58.60
C VAL A 134 19.16 24.06 57.18
N ALA A 135 20.26 24.71 56.77
CA ALA A 135 20.82 24.54 55.43
C ALA A 135 21.31 23.10 55.17
N GLU A 136 21.92 22.45 56.17
CA GLU A 136 22.31 21.04 56.07
C GLU A 136 21.10 20.11 55.97
N ALA A 137 20.06 20.35 56.77
CA ALA A 137 18.82 19.58 56.71
C ALA A 137 18.11 19.72 55.36
N GLU A 138 18.04 20.94 54.80
CA GLU A 138 17.47 21.19 53.47
C GLU A 138 18.28 20.53 52.36
N ARG A 139 19.62 20.60 52.43
CA ARG A 139 20.50 19.91 51.48
C ARG A 139 20.25 18.41 51.49
N ASP A 140 20.24 17.80 52.67
CA ASP A 140 20.09 16.35 52.80
C ASP A 140 18.68 15.89 52.40
N ALA A 141 17.65 16.68 52.70
CA ALA A 141 16.29 16.46 52.19
C ALA A 141 16.23 16.55 50.66
N GLY A 142 16.86 17.57 50.07
CA GLY A 142 16.93 17.76 48.62
C GLY A 142 17.67 16.62 47.90
N ILE A 143 18.77 16.11 48.48
CA ILE A 143 19.49 14.95 47.93
C ILE A 143 18.57 13.72 47.90
N ARG A 144 17.91 13.39 49.03
CA ARG A 144 16.98 12.25 49.06
C ARG A 144 15.82 12.44 48.09
N GLU A 145 15.27 13.65 47.97
CA GLU A 145 14.18 13.91 47.04
C GLU A 145 14.64 13.69 45.59
N ALA A 146 15.85 14.15 45.24
CA ALA A 146 16.41 13.95 43.91
C ALA A 146 16.67 12.46 43.61
N GLU A 147 17.20 11.70 44.58
CA GLU A 147 17.41 10.25 44.45
C GLU A 147 16.08 9.52 44.26
N CYS A 148 15.08 9.78 45.12
CA CYS A 148 13.75 9.21 44.99
C CYS A 148 13.10 9.55 43.65
N LYS A 149 13.26 10.79 43.15
CA LYS A 149 12.76 11.19 41.83
C LYS A 149 13.46 10.44 40.70
N LYS A 150 14.78 10.24 40.79
CA LYS A 150 15.55 9.49 39.80
C LYS A 150 15.08 8.03 39.75
N GLU A 151 14.98 7.36 40.90
CA GLU A 151 14.47 5.99 40.98
C GLU A 151 13.04 5.87 40.45
N MET A 152 12.16 6.81 40.82
CA MET A 152 10.80 6.87 40.29
C MET A 152 10.77 7.00 38.77
N MET A 153 11.62 7.87 38.20
CA MET A 153 11.72 8.04 36.76
C MET A 153 12.26 6.79 36.08
N ASP A 154 13.27 6.12 36.64
CA ASP A 154 13.82 4.89 36.09
C ASP A 154 12.75 3.78 36.04
N VAL A 155 11.99 3.59 37.12
CA VAL A 155 10.85 2.65 37.15
C VAL A 155 9.79 3.04 36.11
N LYS A 156 9.48 4.33 36.00
CA LYS A 156 8.51 4.82 35.01
C LYS A 156 8.98 4.57 33.58
N PHE A 157 10.24 4.84 33.25
CA PHE A 157 10.79 4.58 31.91
C PHE A 157 10.81 3.09 31.57
N VAL A 158 11.12 2.22 32.53
CA VAL A 158 11.03 0.76 32.35
C VAL A 158 9.58 0.33 32.09
N ALA A 159 8.63 0.89 32.84
CA ALA A 159 7.20 0.62 32.63
C ALA A 159 6.72 1.12 31.26
N ASP A 160 7.07 2.35 30.88
CA ASP A 160 6.72 2.97 29.59
C ASP A 160 7.33 2.18 28.42
N THR A 161 8.57 1.71 28.55
CA THR A 161 9.22 0.85 27.55
C THR A 161 8.45 -0.46 27.38
N LYS A 162 8.10 -1.14 28.48
CA LYS A 162 7.30 -2.38 28.42
C LYS A 162 5.91 -2.15 27.82
N MET A 163 5.29 -1.02 28.10
CA MET A 163 4.00 -0.66 27.51
C MET A 163 4.12 -0.40 26.00
N ALA A 164 5.17 0.31 25.58
CA ALA A 164 5.44 0.57 24.17
C ALA A 164 5.72 -0.73 23.40
N ASP A 165 6.53 -1.64 23.97
CA ASP A 165 6.82 -2.95 23.40
C ASP A 165 5.55 -3.80 23.28
N SER A 166 4.75 -3.87 24.34
CA SER A 166 3.47 -4.59 24.33
C SER A 166 2.49 -4.03 23.28
N LYS A 167 2.45 -2.70 23.13
CA LYS A 167 1.63 -2.04 22.12
C LYS A 167 2.13 -2.34 20.70
N ARG A 168 3.45 -2.31 20.49
CA ARG A 168 4.07 -2.64 19.20
C ARG A 168 3.78 -4.09 18.81
N GLU A 169 3.91 -5.02 19.75
CA GLU A 169 3.61 -6.44 19.55
C GLU A 169 2.14 -6.63 19.13
N LEU A 170 1.21 -6.00 19.84
CA LEU A 170 -0.22 -6.06 19.55
C LEU A 170 -0.55 -5.47 18.16
N GLU A 171 0.06 -4.36 17.78
CA GLU A 171 -0.13 -3.77 16.44
C GLU A 171 0.48 -4.63 15.34
N MET A 172 1.64 -5.27 15.59
CA MET A 172 2.25 -6.21 14.64
C MET A 172 1.37 -7.44 14.43
N GLN A 173 0.83 -8.01 15.50
CA GLN A 173 -0.12 -9.13 15.42
C GLN A 173 -1.38 -8.74 14.66
N LYS A 174 -1.98 -7.58 14.96
CA LYS A 174 -3.14 -7.06 14.20
C LYS A 174 -2.82 -6.90 12.71
N ALA A 175 -1.65 -6.36 12.37
CA ALA A 175 -1.22 -6.21 10.98
C ALA A 175 -1.08 -7.57 10.29
N SER A 176 -0.49 -8.56 10.97
CA SER A 176 -0.38 -9.94 10.48
C SER A 176 -1.75 -10.57 10.23
N PHE A 177 -2.68 -10.46 11.19
CA PHE A 177 -4.04 -10.97 11.03
C PHE A 177 -4.80 -10.26 9.91
N ASN A 178 -4.66 -8.94 9.78
CA ASN A 178 -5.27 -8.19 8.69
C ASN A 178 -4.70 -8.60 7.33
N GLN A 179 -3.39 -8.85 7.23
CA GLN A 179 -2.79 -9.38 6.01
C GLN A 179 -3.35 -10.76 5.67
N GLU A 180 -3.48 -11.64 6.65
CA GLU A 180 -4.04 -12.99 6.45
C GLU A 180 -5.51 -12.94 6.04
N VAL A 181 -6.32 -12.13 6.72
CA VAL A 181 -7.74 -11.89 6.37
C VAL A 181 -7.87 -11.31 4.96
N ASN A 182 -7.04 -10.32 4.61
CA ASN A 182 -7.07 -9.72 3.27
C ASN A 182 -6.63 -10.72 2.19
N THR A 183 -5.63 -11.54 2.47
CA THR A 183 -5.19 -12.60 1.54
C THR A 183 -6.32 -13.61 1.33
N LYS A 184 -6.95 -14.09 2.41
CA LYS A 184 -8.09 -15.03 2.33
C LYS A 184 -9.29 -14.41 1.63
N LYS A 185 -9.55 -13.12 1.84
CA LYS A 185 -10.63 -12.38 1.17
C LYS A 185 -10.36 -12.21 -0.33
N ALA A 186 -9.12 -11.88 -0.71
CA ALA A 186 -8.70 -11.79 -2.10
C ALA A 186 -8.75 -13.17 -2.79
N GLU A 187 -8.30 -14.23 -2.13
CA GLU A 187 -8.44 -15.62 -2.60
C GLU A 187 -9.92 -15.99 -2.82
N ALA A 188 -10.79 -15.68 -1.86
CA ALA A 188 -12.22 -15.93 -1.97
C ALA A 188 -12.87 -15.14 -3.12
N GLN A 189 -12.47 -13.88 -3.31
CA GLN A 189 -12.96 -13.05 -4.40
C GLN A 189 -12.48 -13.56 -5.76
N LEU A 190 -11.19 -13.89 -5.91
CA LEU A 190 -10.65 -14.51 -7.11
C LEU A 190 -11.32 -15.86 -7.41
N ALA A 191 -11.60 -16.67 -6.39
CA ALA A 191 -12.33 -17.93 -6.56
C ALA A 191 -13.77 -17.70 -7.05
N TYR A 192 -14.45 -16.68 -6.52
CA TYR A 192 -15.79 -16.29 -6.96
C TYR A 192 -15.77 -15.80 -8.41
N GLU A 193 -14.85 -14.89 -8.76
CA GLU A 193 -14.68 -14.37 -10.12
C GLU A 193 -14.31 -15.48 -11.12
N LEU A 194 -13.41 -16.40 -10.73
CA LEU A 194 -13.04 -17.56 -11.53
C LEU A 194 -14.24 -18.50 -11.77
N GLN A 195 -15.06 -18.73 -10.74
CA GLN A 195 -16.29 -19.52 -10.89
C GLN A 195 -17.30 -18.83 -11.81
N ALA A 196 -17.52 -17.52 -11.64
CA ALA A 196 -18.39 -16.75 -12.52
C ALA A 196 -17.92 -16.82 -13.97
N ALA A 197 -16.61 -16.68 -14.23
CA ALA A 197 -16.03 -16.79 -15.57
C ALA A 197 -16.19 -18.20 -16.16
N LYS A 198 -15.98 -19.27 -15.37
CA LYS A 198 -16.21 -20.66 -15.79
C LYS A 198 -17.67 -20.91 -16.14
N GLU A 199 -18.59 -20.43 -15.33
CA GLU A 199 -20.02 -20.58 -15.58
C GLU A 199 -20.45 -19.79 -16.81
N GLN A 200 -19.94 -18.57 -17.00
CA GLN A 200 -20.16 -17.79 -18.21
C GLN A 200 -19.59 -18.47 -19.46
N GLN A 201 -18.45 -19.15 -19.36
CA GLN A 201 -17.90 -19.97 -20.44
C GLN A 201 -18.83 -21.14 -20.78
N LYS A 202 -19.39 -21.85 -19.77
CA LYS A 202 -20.38 -22.90 -20.01
C LYS A 202 -21.65 -22.37 -20.65
N ILE A 203 -22.20 -21.25 -20.16
CA ILE A 203 -23.38 -20.61 -20.75
C ILE A 203 -23.10 -20.29 -22.22
N ARG A 204 -21.93 -19.73 -22.55
CA ARG A 204 -21.56 -19.44 -23.94
C ARG A 204 -21.45 -20.71 -24.80
N LEU A 205 -20.92 -21.82 -24.26
CA LEU A 205 -20.87 -23.09 -24.97
C LEU A 205 -22.28 -23.60 -25.28
N GLU A 206 -23.18 -23.53 -24.30
CA GLU A 206 -24.59 -23.90 -24.47
C GLU A 206 -25.31 -22.96 -25.47
N GLU A 207 -25.04 -21.65 -25.43
CA GLU A 207 -25.57 -20.68 -26.41
C GLU A 207 -25.13 -21.02 -27.84
N ILE A 208 -23.85 -21.37 -28.03
CA ILE A 208 -23.34 -21.80 -29.33
C ILE A 208 -24.02 -23.11 -29.77
N GLU A 209 -24.26 -24.05 -28.85
CA GLU A 209 -24.97 -25.29 -29.17
C GLU A 209 -26.42 -25.00 -29.61
N ILE A 210 -27.11 -24.10 -28.92
CA ILE A 210 -28.44 -23.62 -29.32
C ILE A 210 -28.38 -22.98 -30.71
N GLU A 211 -27.38 -22.14 -30.99
CA GLU A 211 -27.19 -21.51 -32.31
C GLU A 211 -26.94 -22.55 -33.40
N VAL A 212 -26.11 -23.56 -33.13
CA VAL A 212 -25.85 -24.68 -34.07
C VAL A 212 -27.13 -25.47 -34.35
N VAL A 213 -27.95 -25.73 -33.32
CA VAL A 213 -29.25 -26.40 -33.49
C VAL A 213 -30.21 -25.53 -34.30
N GLN A 214 -30.27 -24.23 -34.05
CA GLN A 214 -31.08 -23.29 -34.83
C GLN A 214 -30.62 -23.23 -36.29
N ARG A 215 -29.31 -23.08 -36.55
CA ARG A 215 -28.71 -23.11 -37.89
C ARG A 215 -28.99 -24.41 -38.61
N LYS A 216 -28.82 -25.57 -37.95
CA LYS A 216 -29.15 -26.88 -38.53
C LYS A 216 -30.64 -26.97 -38.91
N LYS A 217 -31.54 -26.52 -38.03
CA LYS A 217 -32.97 -26.46 -38.34
C LYS A 217 -33.26 -25.53 -39.52
N GLN A 218 -32.58 -24.39 -39.61
CA GLN A 218 -32.70 -23.46 -40.73
C GLN A 218 -32.25 -24.09 -42.05
N ILE A 219 -31.09 -24.76 -42.05
CA ILE A 219 -30.61 -25.53 -43.21
C ILE A 219 -31.63 -26.60 -43.59
N THR A 220 -32.19 -27.35 -42.63
CA THR A 220 -33.22 -28.36 -42.93
C THR A 220 -34.51 -27.75 -43.50
N ILE A 221 -34.89 -26.53 -43.09
CA ILE A 221 -36.03 -25.81 -43.68
C ILE A 221 -35.66 -25.38 -45.11
N GLU A 222 -34.49 -24.79 -45.33
CA GLU A 222 -34.00 -24.37 -46.64
C GLU A 222 -33.87 -25.56 -47.60
N GLU A 223 -33.33 -26.71 -47.17
CA GLU A 223 -33.28 -27.94 -47.95
C GLU A 223 -34.68 -28.40 -48.36
N LYS A 224 -35.65 -28.37 -47.44
CA LYS A 224 -37.06 -28.68 -47.75
C LYS A 224 -37.70 -27.68 -48.70
N GLU A 225 -37.34 -26.40 -48.61
CA GLU A 225 -37.78 -25.38 -49.56
C GLU A 225 -37.18 -25.60 -50.94
N ILE A 226 -35.87 -25.91 -51.03
CA ILE A 226 -35.20 -26.29 -52.28
C ILE A 226 -35.86 -27.52 -52.89
N ASP A 227 -36.15 -28.56 -52.12
CA ASP A 227 -36.88 -29.75 -52.57
C ASP A 227 -38.27 -29.39 -53.12
N ARG A 228 -39.00 -28.47 -52.44
CA ARG A 228 -40.31 -28.00 -52.92
C ARG A 228 -40.17 -27.24 -54.23
N THR A 229 -39.21 -26.32 -54.31
CA THR A 229 -38.94 -25.50 -55.49
C THR A 229 -38.44 -26.36 -56.65
N GLU A 230 -37.60 -27.37 -56.41
CA GLU A 230 -37.17 -28.33 -57.43
C GLU A 230 -38.35 -29.11 -57.97
N LYS A 231 -39.25 -29.61 -57.10
CA LYS A 231 -40.49 -30.28 -57.54
C LYS A 231 -41.41 -29.36 -58.33
N GLU A 232 -41.56 -28.10 -57.92
CA GLU A 232 -42.31 -27.07 -58.64
C GLU A 232 -41.70 -26.77 -60.03
N LEU A 233 -40.37 -26.67 -60.11
CA LEU A 233 -39.64 -26.42 -61.37
C LEU A 233 -39.69 -27.63 -62.31
N ILE A 234 -39.60 -28.85 -61.76
CA ILE A 234 -39.80 -30.09 -62.53
C ILE A 234 -41.21 -30.10 -63.12
N ALA A 235 -42.23 -29.75 -62.33
CA ALA A 235 -43.61 -29.72 -62.78
C ALA A 235 -43.89 -28.62 -63.82
N THR A 236 -43.31 -27.43 -63.63
CA THR A 236 -43.65 -26.22 -64.42
C THR A 236 -42.78 -26.06 -65.66
N VAL A 237 -41.49 -26.42 -65.59
CA VAL A 237 -40.54 -26.15 -66.67
C VAL A 237 -40.11 -27.43 -67.37
N LYS A 238 -39.65 -28.45 -66.63
CA LYS A 238 -39.17 -29.68 -67.26
C LYS A 238 -40.27 -30.48 -67.93
N ARG A 239 -41.41 -30.71 -67.27
CA ARG A 239 -42.50 -31.52 -67.86
C ARG A 239 -43.08 -30.92 -69.15
N PRO A 240 -43.32 -29.59 -69.25
CA PRO A 240 -43.72 -28.99 -70.53
C PRO A 240 -42.60 -28.99 -71.56
N ALA A 241 -41.36 -28.72 -71.17
CA ALA A 241 -40.21 -28.74 -72.08
C ALA A 241 -39.93 -30.16 -72.63
N GLU A 242 -40.06 -31.20 -71.80
CA GLU A 242 -39.97 -32.60 -72.23
C GLU A 242 -41.15 -32.98 -73.15
N ALA A 243 -42.36 -32.51 -72.85
CA ALA A 243 -43.52 -32.71 -73.72
C ALA A 243 -43.37 -31.99 -75.08
N GLU A 244 -42.79 -30.80 -75.10
CA GLU A 244 -42.47 -30.05 -76.33
C GLU A 244 -41.32 -30.69 -77.11
N ALA A 245 -40.24 -31.08 -76.43
CA ALA A 245 -39.11 -31.79 -77.05
C ALA A 245 -39.57 -33.13 -77.67
N TYR A 246 -40.43 -33.87 -76.97
CA TYR A 246 -41.01 -35.12 -77.49
C TYR A 246 -41.93 -34.86 -78.70
N LYS A 247 -42.79 -33.83 -78.66
CA LYS A 247 -43.60 -33.42 -79.83
C LYS A 247 -42.70 -33.02 -81.00
N MET A 248 -41.63 -32.29 -80.76
CA MET A 248 -40.71 -31.83 -81.79
C MET A 248 -39.90 -32.97 -82.39
N GLN A 249 -39.44 -33.94 -81.59
CA GLN A 249 -38.81 -35.17 -82.06
C GLN A 249 -39.77 -36.00 -82.92
N GLN A 250 -41.01 -36.20 -82.49
CA GLN A 250 -42.02 -36.92 -83.28
C GLN A 250 -42.34 -36.20 -84.60
N LEU A 251 -42.42 -34.87 -84.59
CA LEU A 251 -42.60 -34.08 -85.80
C LEU A 251 -41.39 -34.21 -86.75
N ALA A 252 -40.17 -34.20 -86.22
CA ALA A 252 -38.94 -34.34 -86.97
C ALA A 252 -38.76 -35.77 -87.55
N GLU A 253 -39.11 -36.81 -86.79
CA GLU A 253 -39.17 -38.19 -87.29
C GLU A 253 -40.22 -38.34 -88.39
N GLY A 254 -41.41 -37.75 -88.23
CA GLY A 254 -42.43 -37.72 -89.27
C GLY A 254 -41.95 -37.03 -90.57
N GLN A 255 -41.22 -35.92 -90.45
CA GLN A 255 -40.62 -35.24 -91.61
C GLN A 255 -39.50 -36.07 -92.26
N LYS A 256 -38.65 -36.74 -91.46
CA LYS A 256 -37.60 -37.63 -91.95
C LYS A 256 -38.22 -38.82 -92.70
N MET A 257 -39.27 -39.42 -92.14
CA MET A 257 -40.01 -40.50 -92.78
C MET A 257 -40.64 -40.06 -94.10
N LYS A 258 -41.26 -38.86 -94.13
CA LYS A 258 -41.84 -38.28 -95.35
C LYS A 258 -40.77 -38.08 -96.44
N LYS A 259 -39.58 -37.56 -96.08
CA LYS A 259 -38.46 -37.38 -97.02
C LYS A 259 -37.91 -38.70 -97.56
N VAL A 260 -37.81 -39.73 -96.73
CA VAL A 260 -37.37 -41.07 -97.15
C VAL A 260 -38.39 -41.69 -98.12
N LEU A 261 -39.68 -41.60 -97.82
CA LEU A 261 -40.75 -42.11 -98.69
C LEU A 261 -40.80 -41.37 -100.03
N THR A 262 -40.63 -40.04 -100.05
CA THR A 262 -40.56 -39.29 -101.32
C THR A 262 -39.33 -39.65 -102.13
N ALA A 263 -38.17 -39.84 -101.50
CA ALA A 263 -36.95 -40.25 -102.19
C ALA A 263 -37.04 -41.69 -102.75
N GLN A 264 -37.70 -42.60 -102.02
CA GLN A 264 -37.99 -43.96 -102.52
C GLN A 264 -38.95 -43.94 -103.72
N ALA A 265 -40.00 -43.12 -103.67
CA ALA A 265 -40.94 -42.97 -104.78
C ALA A 265 -40.27 -42.38 -106.04
N GLU A 266 -39.35 -41.42 -105.88
CA GLU A 266 -38.55 -40.88 -106.99
C GLU A 266 -37.57 -41.93 -107.56
N ALA A 267 -36.93 -42.73 -106.70
CA ALA A 267 -36.05 -43.81 -107.14
C ALA A 267 -36.80 -44.91 -107.92
N GLU A 268 -37.99 -45.29 -107.47
CA GLU A 268 -38.86 -46.27 -108.16
C GLU A 268 -39.28 -45.75 -109.55
N LYS A 269 -39.62 -44.45 -109.65
CA LYS A 269 -39.98 -43.79 -110.91
C LYS A 269 -38.82 -43.82 -111.91
N ILE A 270 -37.59 -43.53 -111.47
CA ILE A 270 -36.39 -43.58 -112.32
C ILE A 270 -36.12 -45.02 -112.79
N ARG A 271 -36.29 -46.02 -111.91
CA ARG A 271 -36.10 -47.43 -112.29
C ARG A 271 -37.07 -47.87 -113.40
N CYS A 272 -38.35 -47.53 -113.29
CA CYS A 272 -39.34 -47.87 -114.32
C CYS A 272 -39.06 -47.19 -115.68
N ILE A 273 -38.56 -45.96 -115.68
CA ILE A 273 -38.17 -45.27 -116.93
C ILE A 273 -36.96 -45.98 -117.56
N GLY A 274 -35.95 -46.34 -116.76
CA GLY A 274 -34.77 -47.07 -117.24
C GLY A 274 -35.08 -48.45 -117.81
N GLU A 275 -36.02 -49.20 -117.22
CA GLU A 275 -36.47 -50.51 -117.74
C GLU A 275 -37.19 -50.37 -119.09
N ALA A 276 -38.00 -49.32 -119.27
CA ALA A 276 -38.70 -49.05 -120.53
C ALA A 276 -37.74 -48.66 -121.67
N GLU A 277 -36.69 -47.90 -121.36
CA GLU A 277 -35.65 -47.52 -122.32
C GLU A 277 -34.77 -48.72 -122.71
N ALA A 278 -34.38 -49.56 -121.76
CA ALA A 278 -33.59 -50.77 -122.02
C ALA A 278 -34.32 -51.74 -122.96
N THR A 279 -35.63 -51.94 -122.75
CA THR A 279 -36.45 -52.81 -123.59
C THR A 279 -36.58 -52.28 -125.02
N SER A 280 -36.61 -50.95 -125.20
CA SER A 280 -36.65 -50.34 -126.54
C SER A 280 -35.34 -50.52 -127.31
N ILE A 281 -34.19 -50.42 -126.62
CA ILE A 281 -32.86 -50.60 -127.22
C ILE A 281 -32.62 -52.06 -127.65
N GLU A 282 -33.04 -53.04 -126.85
CA GLU A 282 -32.94 -54.47 -127.22
C GLU A 282 -33.76 -54.81 -128.48
N ALA A 283 -34.94 -54.23 -128.64
CA ALA A 283 -35.80 -54.48 -129.80
C ALA A 283 -35.17 -53.94 -131.09
N VAL A 284 -34.52 -52.77 -131.03
CA VAL A 284 -33.80 -52.19 -132.18
C VAL A 284 -32.56 -53.03 -132.51
N GLY A 285 -31.79 -53.46 -131.50
CA GLY A 285 -30.58 -54.27 -131.71
C GLY A 285 -30.85 -55.64 -132.36
N LYS A 286 -31.95 -56.31 -132.00
CA LYS A 286 -32.35 -57.59 -132.63
C LYS A 286 -32.74 -57.43 -134.10
N ALA A 287 -33.39 -56.32 -134.47
CA ALA A 287 -33.82 -56.06 -135.84
C ALA A 287 -32.63 -55.77 -136.78
N GLU A 288 -31.58 -55.09 -136.31
CA GLU A 288 -30.37 -54.84 -137.10
C GLU A 288 -29.53 -56.11 -137.29
N ALA A 289 -29.44 -56.97 -136.28
CA ALA A 289 -28.71 -58.23 -136.35
C ALA A 289 -29.30 -59.22 -137.38
N GLU A 290 -30.64 -59.33 -137.44
CA GLU A 290 -31.34 -60.14 -138.45
C GLU A 290 -31.10 -59.62 -139.88
N LYS A 291 -31.10 -58.28 -140.06
CA LYS A 291 -30.84 -57.66 -141.37
C LYS A 291 -29.43 -57.92 -141.88
N MET A 292 -28.43 -57.90 -140.99
CA MET A 292 -27.05 -58.23 -141.33
C MET A 292 -26.85 -59.71 -141.66
N ARG A 293 -27.57 -60.62 -140.99
CA ARG A 293 -27.46 -62.07 -141.23
C ARG A 293 -28.03 -62.47 -142.60
N LEU A 294 -29.18 -61.92 -142.98
CA LEU A 294 -29.78 -62.13 -144.31
C LEU A 294 -28.91 -61.60 -145.44
N LYS A 295 -28.24 -60.45 -145.22
CA LYS A 295 -27.26 -59.93 -146.19
C LYS A 295 -26.09 -60.90 -146.38
N ALA A 296 -25.54 -61.45 -145.30
CA ALA A 296 -24.39 -62.35 -145.36
C ALA A 296 -24.70 -63.68 -146.08
N GLU A 297 -25.91 -64.23 -145.92
CA GLU A 297 -26.35 -65.47 -146.58
C GLU A 297 -26.54 -65.31 -148.10
N ALA A 298 -27.03 -64.15 -148.56
CA ALA A 298 -27.17 -63.86 -149.98
C ALA A 298 -25.81 -63.76 -150.71
N TYR A 299 -24.74 -63.37 -150.00
CA TYR A 299 -23.41 -63.23 -150.59
C TYR A 299 -22.68 -64.57 -150.81
N GLN A 300 -23.07 -65.66 -150.13
CA GLN A 300 -22.35 -66.93 -150.25
C GLN A 300 -22.77 -67.81 -151.44
N GLN A 301 -23.94 -67.60 -152.05
CA GLN A 301 -24.40 -68.45 -153.17
C GLN A 301 -24.05 -67.93 -154.58
N TYR A 302 -23.36 -66.80 -154.72
CA TYR A 302 -22.93 -66.29 -156.03
C TYR A 302 -21.44 -66.56 -156.30
N GLY A 303 -21.18 -67.68 -157.01
CA GLY A 303 -19.87 -68.04 -157.56
C GLY A 303 -19.45 -67.20 -158.78
N GLU A 304 -18.12 -66.96 -158.85
CA GLU A 304 -17.23 -66.38 -159.89
C GLU A 304 -17.63 -65.15 -160.76
N ALA A 305 -18.89 -64.75 -160.91
CA ALA A 305 -19.25 -63.57 -161.73
C ALA A 305 -19.24 -62.22 -160.96
N ALA A 306 -19.32 -62.24 -159.63
CA ALA A 306 -19.46 -61.02 -158.81
C ALA A 306 -18.12 -60.40 -158.35
N LYS A 307 -17.02 -61.17 -158.36
CA LYS A 307 -15.69 -60.66 -158.00
C LYS A 307 -15.19 -59.60 -158.98
N THR A 308 -15.67 -59.61 -160.22
CA THR A 308 -15.39 -58.59 -161.24
C THR A 308 -16.28 -57.34 -161.11
N ALA A 309 -17.46 -57.45 -160.48
CA ALA A 309 -18.33 -56.28 -160.21
C ALA A 309 -17.87 -55.49 -158.97
N LEU A 310 -17.37 -56.17 -157.94
CA LEU A 310 -16.90 -55.54 -156.70
C LEU A 310 -15.68 -54.62 -156.92
N VAL A 311 -14.85 -54.92 -157.93
CA VAL A 311 -13.72 -54.06 -158.32
C VAL A 311 -14.20 -52.77 -159.02
N LEU A 312 -15.35 -52.78 -159.69
CA LEU A 312 -15.87 -51.61 -160.40
C LEU A 312 -16.56 -50.59 -159.46
N GLU A 313 -17.15 -51.05 -158.35
CA GLU A 313 -17.89 -50.18 -157.42
C GLU A 313 -17.00 -49.54 -156.32
N ALA A 314 -15.83 -50.10 -156.06
CA ALA A 314 -14.89 -49.59 -155.04
C ALA A 314 -14.01 -48.41 -155.53
N LEU A 315 -14.01 -48.09 -156.83
CA LEU A 315 -13.21 -47.01 -157.43
C LEU A 315 -13.49 -45.59 -156.88
N PRO A 316 -14.70 -45.20 -156.43
CA PRO A 316 -14.91 -43.84 -155.91
C PRO A 316 -14.37 -43.61 -154.49
N LYS A 317 -14.25 -44.64 -153.65
CA LYS A 317 -13.98 -44.48 -152.20
C LYS A 317 -12.49 -44.37 -151.85
N VAL A 318 -11.59 -44.91 -152.67
CA VAL A 318 -10.14 -44.66 -152.50
C VAL A 318 -9.80 -43.20 -152.82
N CYS A 319 -10.59 -42.53 -153.66
CA CYS A 319 -10.38 -41.12 -154.00
C CYS A 319 -10.76 -40.16 -152.85
N LEU A 320 -11.78 -40.48 -152.04
CA LEU A 320 -12.25 -39.61 -150.96
C LEU A 320 -11.40 -39.69 -149.68
N CYS A 321 -10.81 -40.83 -149.35
CA CYS A 321 -10.03 -40.96 -148.11
C CYS A 321 -8.65 -40.29 -148.14
N CYS A 322 -8.09 -39.98 -149.31
CA CYS A 322 -6.88 -39.15 -149.37
C CYS A 322 -7.12 -37.67 -149.00
N HIS A 323 -8.37 -37.20 -148.90
CA HIS A 323 -8.63 -35.78 -148.58
C HIS A 323 -8.72 -35.48 -147.08
N SER A 324 -9.10 -36.45 -146.24
CA SER A 324 -9.36 -36.18 -144.81
C SER A 324 -8.12 -36.22 -143.91
N THR A 325 -6.99 -36.74 -144.41
CA THR A 325 -5.75 -36.91 -143.65
C THR A 325 -4.89 -35.64 -143.55
N LEU A 326 -5.32 -34.50 -144.11
CA LEU A 326 -4.56 -33.24 -144.02
C LEU A 326 -5.03 -32.23 -142.95
N ILE A 327 -6.18 -32.39 -142.27
CA ILE A 327 -6.81 -31.24 -141.58
C ILE A 327 -6.58 -31.11 -140.05
N LEU A 328 -6.18 -32.11 -139.27
CA LEU A 328 -6.12 -31.93 -137.79
C LEU A 328 -4.83 -32.35 -137.09
N LEU A 329 -3.71 -31.96 -137.71
CA LEU A 329 -2.34 -32.06 -137.21
C LEU A 329 -1.96 -30.84 -136.33
N LYS A 330 -2.74 -30.43 -135.31
CA LYS A 330 -2.46 -29.12 -134.66
C LYS A 330 -2.54 -28.91 -133.13
N VAL A 331 -2.90 -29.88 -132.26
CA VAL A 331 -3.08 -29.51 -130.82
C VAL A 331 -2.58 -30.55 -129.80
N ILE A 332 -1.37 -31.11 -129.94
CA ILE A 332 -0.81 -32.05 -128.93
C ILE A 332 0.49 -31.54 -128.23
N GLU A 333 1.03 -30.37 -128.56
CA GLU A 333 2.19 -29.79 -127.84
C GLU A 333 1.79 -28.65 -126.89
N ALA A 334 1.36 -28.94 -125.66
CA ALA A 334 1.42 -27.94 -124.58
C ALA A 334 1.32 -28.54 -123.16
N VAL A 335 2.50 -28.82 -122.61
CA VAL A 335 2.90 -28.54 -121.22
C VAL A 335 2.44 -29.53 -120.14
N SER A 336 3.16 -30.67 -120.09
CA SER A 336 3.63 -31.25 -118.84
C SER A 336 4.84 -30.47 -118.34
N GLY A 337 4.86 -30.02 -117.08
CA GLY A 337 6.11 -29.56 -116.46
C GLY A 337 5.95 -28.78 -115.16
N ALA A 338 6.52 -29.36 -114.09
CA ALA A 338 6.95 -28.75 -112.83
C ALA A 338 6.01 -28.89 -111.61
N SER A 339 6.24 -29.97 -110.87
CA SER A 339 5.82 -30.22 -109.50
C SER A 339 7.06 -30.39 -108.62
N SER A 340 7.18 -29.61 -107.55
CA SER A 340 7.79 -29.96 -106.27
C SER A 340 7.14 -29.12 -105.20
#